data_AF-D5H6T7-F1
#
_entry.id   AF-D5H6T7-F1
#
_cell.length_a   1.000
_cell.length_b   1.000
_cell.length_c   1.000
_cell.angle_alpha   90.00
_cell.angle_beta   90.00
_cell.angle_gamma   90.00
#
_symmetry.space_group_name_H-M   'P 1'
#
loop_
_entity.id
_entity.type
_entity.pdbx_description
1 polymer ?
#
loop_
_entity_poly.entity_id
_entity_poly.type
_entity_poly.pdbx_seq_one_letter_code
_entity_poly.pdbx_strand_id
1 'polypeptide(L)'
;MCGPMAPRPVGPLTHSDPHASDPPMSTSPSPTTVPEARARIDEINERVVELLAERQAIVDALCELKADADRTVRDPEREAELLAHVRAVADEAGLPPTLAETLFEEILAHSVERQRRQRADGAAGPSAEESSAEEPAEKATGAVSTCGTQA
;
A
#
# COMPACT_ATOMS: atom_id res chain seq x y z
N MET A 1 -45.76 49.23 -15.36
CA MET A 1 -45.13 49.09 -16.69
C MET A 1 -44.14 47.94 -16.61
N CYS A 2 -44.60 46.72 -16.88
CA CYS A 2 -43.78 45.50 -16.85
C CYS A 2 -43.74 44.97 -18.31
N GLY A 3 -42.57 45.03 -18.96
CA GLY A 3 -42.41 44.64 -20.36
C GLY A 3 -42.45 43.12 -20.56
N PRO A 4 -42.81 42.62 -21.76
CA PRO A 4 -42.86 41.19 -22.02
C PRO A 4 -41.46 40.60 -22.26
N MET A 5 -41.13 39.57 -21.50
CA MET A 5 -39.90 38.77 -21.62
C MET A 5 -40.05 37.77 -22.77
N ALA A 6 -39.31 37.96 -23.86
CA ALA A 6 -39.25 37.00 -24.96
C ALA A 6 -38.39 35.78 -24.56
N PRO A 7 -38.82 34.54 -24.86
CA PRO A 7 -38.00 33.36 -24.60
C PRO A 7 -36.83 33.27 -25.60
N ARG A 8 -35.65 32.91 -25.11
CA ARG A 8 -34.46 32.66 -25.94
C ARG A 8 -34.61 31.31 -26.66
N PRO A 9 -34.18 31.18 -27.93
CA PRO A 9 -34.19 29.88 -28.60
C PRO A 9 -33.11 28.98 -27.99
N VAL A 10 -33.49 27.77 -27.58
CA VAL A 10 -32.57 26.71 -27.20
C VAL A 10 -32.12 26.04 -28.50
N GLY A 11 -30.86 26.24 -28.88
CA GLY A 11 -30.25 25.49 -29.98
C GLY A 11 -30.19 23.99 -29.66
N PRO A 12 -30.12 23.10 -30.66
CA PRO A 12 -30.02 21.67 -30.40
C PRO A 12 -28.71 21.37 -29.67
N LEU A 13 -28.81 20.82 -28.46
CA LEU A 13 -27.69 20.17 -27.79
C LEU A 13 -27.39 18.88 -28.57
N THR A 14 -26.51 19.01 -29.55
CA THR A 14 -25.93 17.89 -30.28
C THR A 14 -25.29 16.94 -29.28
N HIS A 15 -25.79 15.71 -29.24
CA HIS A 15 -25.10 14.58 -28.62
C HIS A 15 -23.83 14.27 -29.42
N SER A 16 -22.68 14.39 -28.77
CA SER A 16 -21.33 13.89 -29.11
C SER A 16 -20.46 14.28 -27.91
N ASP A 17 -19.80 13.42 -27.14
CA ASP A 17 -19.15 12.15 -27.47
C ASP A 17 -19.12 11.19 -26.26
N PRO A 18 -19.33 9.88 -26.44
CA PRO A 18 -19.09 8.86 -25.42
C PRO A 18 -17.72 8.19 -25.65
N HIS A 19 -16.60 8.91 -25.56
CA HIS A 19 -15.29 8.25 -25.54
C HIS A 19 -14.17 9.21 -25.14
N ALA A 20 -13.74 9.19 -23.87
CA ALA A 20 -12.43 9.70 -23.52
C ALA A 20 -11.89 9.03 -22.25
N SER A 21 -10.98 8.08 -22.49
CA SER A 21 -9.99 7.52 -21.57
C SER A 21 -10.30 6.14 -20.97
N ASP A 22 -10.58 5.16 -21.84
CA ASP A 22 -10.02 3.83 -21.57
C ASP A 22 -8.48 3.95 -21.66
N PRO A 23 -7.71 3.68 -20.59
CA PRO A 23 -6.26 3.58 -20.72
C PRO A 23 -5.93 2.38 -21.62
N PRO A 24 -4.90 2.45 -22.48
CA PRO A 24 -4.50 1.28 -23.26
C PRO A 24 -4.01 0.20 -22.29
N MET A 25 -4.85 -0.81 -22.07
CA MET A 25 -4.45 -2.10 -21.50
C MET A 25 -3.16 -2.53 -22.19
N SER A 26 -2.09 -2.73 -21.40
CA SER A 26 -0.78 -3.13 -21.90
C SER A 26 -0.90 -4.31 -22.85
N THR A 27 -0.69 -4.06 -24.14
CA THR A 27 -0.77 -5.04 -25.23
C THR A 27 0.49 -5.92 -25.23
N SER A 28 0.72 -6.64 -24.13
CA SER A 28 1.84 -7.57 -24.03
C SER A 28 1.49 -8.86 -24.81
N PRO A 29 2.39 -9.35 -25.70
CA PRO A 29 2.09 -10.42 -26.66
C PRO A 29 1.65 -11.71 -25.97
N SER A 30 0.62 -12.37 -26.49
CA SER A 30 0.14 -13.63 -25.90
C SER A 30 1.23 -14.70 -25.95
N PRO A 31 1.51 -15.40 -24.84
CA PRO A 31 2.57 -16.41 -24.80
C PRO A 31 2.25 -17.54 -25.78
N THR A 32 3.27 -18.00 -26.50
CA THR A 32 3.12 -19.07 -27.51
C THR A 32 3.50 -20.45 -26.94
N THR A 33 4.16 -20.48 -25.77
CA THR A 33 4.61 -21.72 -25.11
C THR A 33 4.24 -21.74 -23.61
N VAL A 34 4.17 -22.95 -23.03
CA VAL A 34 3.89 -23.13 -21.59
C VAL A 34 4.96 -22.48 -20.69
N PRO A 35 6.28 -22.62 -20.95
CA PRO A 35 7.30 -21.94 -20.14
C PRO A 35 7.17 -20.42 -20.16
N GLU A 36 6.89 -19.84 -21.34
CA GLU A 36 6.69 -18.40 -21.49
C GLU A 36 5.45 -17.91 -20.73
N ALA A 37 4.35 -18.66 -20.79
CA ALA A 37 3.14 -18.34 -20.03
C ALA A 37 3.39 -18.35 -18.51
N ARG A 38 4.18 -19.31 -18.01
CA ARG A 38 4.54 -19.39 -16.58
C ARG A 38 5.42 -18.22 -16.16
N ALA A 39 6.46 -17.92 -16.93
CA ALA A 39 7.33 -16.77 -16.65
C ALA A 39 6.52 -15.47 -16.56
N ARG A 40 5.56 -15.28 -17.47
CA ARG A 40 4.68 -14.11 -17.43
C ARG A 40 3.73 -14.09 -16.24
N ILE A 41 3.25 -15.25 -15.79
CA ILE A 41 2.47 -15.34 -14.53
C ILE A 41 3.35 -14.96 -13.34
N ASP A 42 4.59 -15.44 -13.30
CA ASP A 42 5.54 -15.14 -12.23
C ASP A 42 5.83 -13.62 -12.16
N GLU A 43 6.07 -12.97 -13.30
CA GLU A 43 6.22 -11.50 -13.41
C GLU A 43 4.98 -10.74 -12.88
N ILE A 44 3.77 -11.22 -13.20
CA ILE A 44 2.52 -10.62 -12.69
C ILE A 44 2.45 -10.78 -11.17
N ASN A 45 2.79 -11.97 -10.65
CA ASN A 45 2.75 -12.25 -9.23
C ASN A 45 3.73 -11.38 -8.44
N GLU A 46 4.95 -11.18 -8.95
CA GLU A 46 5.94 -10.28 -8.37
C GLU A 46 5.37 -8.86 -8.27
N ARG A 47 4.79 -8.34 -9.35
CA ARG A 47 4.18 -7.01 -9.36
C ARG A 47 2.99 -6.89 -8.42
N VAL A 48 2.19 -7.94 -8.26
CA VAL A 48 1.10 -7.96 -7.27
C VAL A 48 1.66 -7.80 -5.86
N VAL A 49 2.74 -8.51 -5.52
CA VAL A 49 3.38 -8.39 -4.21
C VAL A 49 3.95 -6.99 -3.99
N GLU A 50 4.60 -6.39 -4.99
CA GLU A 50 5.10 -5.02 -4.92
C GLU A 50 3.98 -4.00 -4.65
N LEU A 51 2.88 -4.09 -5.38
CA LEU A 51 1.71 -3.21 -5.20
C LEU A 51 1.06 -3.39 -3.83
N LEU A 52 1.00 -4.62 -3.30
CA LEU A 52 0.50 -4.88 -1.96
C LEU A 52 1.41 -4.28 -0.88
N ALA A 53 2.73 -4.34 -1.06
CA ALA A 53 3.70 -3.72 -0.16
C ALA A 53 3.58 -2.20 -0.15
N GLU A 54 3.45 -1.58 -1.34
CA GLU A 54 3.21 -0.14 -1.48
C GLU A 54 1.90 0.28 -0.80
N ARG A 55 0.81 -0.44 -1.08
CA ARG A 55 -0.48 -0.21 -0.41
C ARG A 55 -0.34 -0.26 1.11
N GLN A 56 0.41 -1.23 1.64
CA GLN A 56 0.62 -1.36 3.07
C GLN A 56 1.39 -0.16 3.65
N ALA A 57 2.42 0.32 2.97
CA ALA A 57 3.17 1.50 3.40
C ALA A 57 2.29 2.77 3.46
N ILE A 58 1.40 2.94 2.49
CA ILE A 58 0.43 4.05 2.49
C ILE A 58 -0.57 3.93 3.64
N VAL A 59 -1.05 2.71 3.92
CA VAL A 59 -1.95 2.45 5.05
C VAL A 59 -1.28 2.77 6.39
N ASP A 60 0.00 2.44 6.55
CA ASP A 60 0.78 2.76 7.75
C ASP A 60 0.90 4.27 7.95
N ALA A 61 1.29 5.00 6.90
CA ALA A 61 1.36 6.46 6.94
C ALA A 61 -0.01 7.10 7.24
N LEU A 62 -1.09 6.55 6.68
CA LEU A 62 -2.45 7.00 6.98
C LEU A 62 -2.81 6.77 8.45
N CYS A 63 -2.35 5.67 9.05
CA CYS A 63 -2.54 5.39 10.47
C CYS A 63 -1.76 6.33 11.37
N GLU A 64 -0.51 6.69 11.02
CA GLU A 64 0.27 7.70 11.74
C GLU A 64 -0.46 9.06 11.71
N LEU A 65 -0.94 9.49 10.55
CA LEU A 65 -1.71 10.74 10.41
C LEU A 65 -3.03 10.74 11.21
N LYS A 66 -3.67 9.57 11.36
CA LYS A 66 -4.91 9.42 12.13
C LYS A 66 -4.68 9.12 13.60
N ALA A 67 -3.46 8.77 14.04
CA ALA A 67 -3.15 8.54 15.45
C ALA A 67 -3.29 9.81 16.28
N ASP A 68 -3.01 10.97 15.68
CA ASP A 68 -3.22 12.30 16.30
C ASP A 68 -4.70 12.69 16.41
N ALA A 69 -5.57 12.04 15.63
CA ALA A 69 -6.99 12.33 15.55
C ALA A 69 -7.79 11.09 15.91
N ASP A 70 -7.90 10.77 17.21
CA ASP A 70 -8.62 9.69 17.94
C ASP A 70 -9.83 9.00 17.24
N ARG A 71 -9.66 8.57 16.00
CA ARG A 71 -10.65 7.93 15.15
C ARG A 71 -10.29 6.47 15.06
N THR A 72 -11.28 5.66 15.40
CA THR A 72 -11.25 4.21 15.37
C THR A 72 -10.64 3.67 14.10
N VAL A 73 -9.82 2.63 14.29
CA VAL A 73 -9.08 1.80 13.32
C VAL A 73 -9.97 1.16 12.24
N ARG A 74 -11.29 1.36 12.29
CA ARG A 74 -12.31 0.73 11.42
C ARG A 74 -13.25 1.79 10.87
N ASP A 75 -13.32 1.83 9.55
CA ASP A 75 -14.22 2.69 8.77
C ASP A 75 -15.07 1.80 7.88
N PRO A 76 -16.20 1.27 8.38
CA PRO A 76 -16.99 0.28 7.68
C PRO A 76 -17.65 0.84 6.41
N GLU A 77 -17.92 2.14 6.37
CA GLU A 77 -18.43 2.82 5.18
C GLU A 77 -17.36 2.82 4.09
N ARG A 78 -16.11 3.18 4.44
CA ARG A 78 -15.00 3.14 3.48
C ARG A 78 -14.64 1.73 3.02
N GLU A 79 -14.76 0.73 3.90
CA GLU A 79 -14.57 -0.69 3.54
C GLU A 79 -15.62 -1.13 2.50
N ALA A 80 -16.90 -0.79 2.72
CA ALA A 80 -17.97 -1.11 1.78
C ALA A 80 -17.79 -0.44 0.41
N GLU A 81 -17.38 0.83 0.38
CA GLU A 81 -17.07 1.54 -0.87
C GLU A 81 -15.92 0.87 -1.64
N LEU A 82 -14.86 0.46 -0.93
CA LEU A 82 -13.72 -0.23 -1.55
C LEU A 82 -14.15 -1.56 -2.19
N LEU A 83 -14.94 -2.37 -1.47
CA LEU A 83 -15.42 -3.65 -1.99
C LEU A 83 -16.34 -3.45 -3.20
N ALA A 84 -17.24 -2.47 -3.16
CA ALA A 84 -18.09 -2.14 -4.31
C ALA A 84 -17.27 -1.72 -5.54
N HIS A 85 -16.23 -0.90 -5.34
CA HIS A 85 -15.33 -0.48 -6.42
C HIS A 85 -14.55 -1.65 -7.02
N VAL A 86 -13.98 -2.51 -6.16
CA VAL A 86 -13.22 -3.69 -6.60
C VAL A 86 -14.07 -4.65 -7.43
N ARG A 87 -15.35 -4.83 -7.05
CA ARG A 87 -16.29 -5.64 -7.83
C ARG A 87 -16.51 -5.08 -9.24
N ALA A 88 -16.72 -3.76 -9.35
CA ALA A 88 -16.89 -3.10 -10.64
C ALA A 88 -15.65 -3.25 -11.53
N VAL A 89 -14.45 -3.02 -10.97
CA VAL A 89 -13.19 -3.20 -11.70
C VAL A 89 -12.97 -4.66 -12.13
N ALA A 90 -13.36 -5.62 -11.29
CA ALA A 90 -13.26 -7.03 -11.62
C ALA A 90 -14.18 -7.40 -12.79
N ASP A 91 -15.43 -6.92 -12.77
CA ASP A 91 -16.38 -7.10 -13.88
C ASP A 91 -15.83 -6.54 -15.20
N GLU A 92 -15.26 -5.32 -15.17
CA GLU A 92 -14.65 -4.69 -16.34
C GLU A 92 -13.41 -5.45 -16.85
N ALA A 93 -12.62 -6.03 -15.94
CA ALA A 93 -11.42 -6.79 -16.27
C ALA A 93 -11.71 -8.26 -16.67
N GLY A 94 -12.96 -8.71 -16.60
CA GLY A 94 -13.34 -10.12 -16.86
C GLY A 94 -12.93 -11.10 -15.75
N LEU A 95 -12.67 -10.60 -14.54
CA LEU A 95 -12.40 -11.39 -13.35
C LEU A 95 -13.71 -11.61 -12.57
N PRO A 96 -13.98 -12.81 -12.01
CA PRO A 96 -15.16 -13.01 -11.17
C PRO A 96 -15.20 -12.01 -9.99
N PRO A 97 -16.25 -11.20 -9.83
CA PRO A 97 -16.31 -10.18 -8.78
C PRO A 97 -16.20 -10.75 -7.36
N THR A 98 -16.76 -11.94 -7.16
CA THR A 98 -16.68 -12.66 -5.88
C THR A 98 -15.25 -13.01 -5.51
N LEU A 99 -14.41 -13.36 -6.51
CA LEU A 99 -13.00 -13.64 -6.27
C LEU A 99 -12.25 -12.37 -5.85
N ALA A 100 -12.49 -11.27 -6.55
CA ALA A 100 -11.86 -9.99 -6.23
C ALA A 100 -12.29 -9.49 -4.84
N GLU A 101 -13.57 -9.60 -4.51
CA GLU A 101 -14.10 -9.28 -3.18
C GLU A 101 -13.39 -10.08 -2.07
N THR A 102 -13.37 -11.42 -2.17
CA THR A 102 -12.72 -12.27 -1.15
C THR A 102 -11.24 -11.94 -0.97
N LEU A 103 -10.51 -11.68 -2.07
CA LEU A 103 -9.10 -11.29 -1.98
C LEU A 103 -8.93 -9.96 -1.23
N PHE A 104 -9.78 -8.97 -1.51
CA PHE A 104 -9.70 -7.67 -0.85
C PHE A 104 -10.18 -7.70 0.60
N GLU A 105 -11.14 -8.56 0.95
CA GLU A 105 -11.53 -8.82 2.34
C GLU A 105 -10.34 -9.35 3.16
N GLU A 106 -9.58 -10.31 2.62
CA GLU A 106 -8.39 -10.86 3.27
C GLU A 106 -7.28 -9.80 3.42
N ILE A 107 -7.07 -8.98 2.40
CA ILE A 107 -6.12 -7.85 2.45
C ILE A 107 -6.52 -6.86 3.56
N LEU A 108 -7.80 -6.51 3.65
CA LEU A 108 -8.32 -5.60 4.69
C LEU A 108 -8.16 -6.20 6.08
N ALA A 109 -8.49 -7.48 6.26
CA ALA A 109 -8.33 -8.19 7.53
C ALA A 109 -6.86 -8.17 7.99
N HIS A 110 -5.91 -8.41 7.09
CA HIS A 110 -4.47 -8.31 7.37
C HIS A 110 -4.04 -6.89 7.77
N SER A 111 -4.53 -5.86 7.06
CA SER A 111 -4.22 -4.47 7.39
C SER A 111 -4.69 -4.11 8.81
N VAL A 112 -5.90 -4.51 9.21
CA VAL A 112 -6.44 -4.24 10.55
C VAL A 112 -5.64 -4.93 11.64
N GLU A 113 -5.30 -6.22 11.45
CA GLU A 113 -4.50 -6.97 12.42
C GLU A 113 -3.11 -6.35 12.60
N ARG A 114 -2.46 -5.92 11.52
CA ARG A 114 -1.15 -5.30 11.60
C ARG A 114 -1.19 -3.94 12.30
N GLN A 115 -2.20 -3.12 12.03
CA GLN A 115 -2.40 -1.84 12.74
C GLN A 115 -2.61 -2.04 14.24
N ARG A 116 -3.34 -3.10 14.63
CA ARG A 116 -3.51 -3.46 16.06
C ARG A 116 -2.18 -3.81 16.70
N ARG A 117 -1.33 -4.58 16.02
CA ARG A 117 0.03 -4.94 16.50
C ARG A 117 0.91 -3.70 16.64
N GLN A 118 0.97 -2.84 15.63
CA GLN A 118 1.76 -1.60 15.69
C GLN A 118 1.35 -0.68 16.84
N ARG A 119 0.05 -0.57 17.14
CA ARG A 119 -0.43 0.19 18.31
C ARG A 119 -0.06 -0.48 19.64
N ALA A 120 -0.09 -1.81 19.71
CA ALA A 120 0.33 -2.55 20.91
C ALA A 120 1.84 -2.39 21.17
N ASP A 121 2.66 -2.46 20.13
CA ASP A 121 4.12 -2.31 20.23
C ASP A 121 4.53 -0.84 20.50
N GLY A 122 3.83 0.13 19.91
CA GLY A 122 4.03 1.56 20.18
C GLY A 122 3.59 2.02 21.58
N ALA A 123 2.63 1.33 22.19
CA ALA A 123 2.25 1.52 23.60
C ALA A 123 3.25 0.89 24.58
N ALA A 124 4.14 0.02 24.10
CA ALA A 124 5.21 -0.65 24.86
C ALA A 124 6.59 0.01 24.65
N GLY A 125 6.66 1.34 24.55
CA GLY A 125 7.91 2.12 24.55
C GLY A 125 8.64 2.09 25.91
N PRO A 126 9.97 2.27 25.94
CA PRO A 126 10.88 1.56 26.84
C PRO A 126 10.86 2.10 28.28
N SER A 127 10.67 1.22 29.26
CA SER A 127 11.06 1.51 30.65
C SER A 127 12.57 1.73 30.70
N ALA A 128 12.92 2.98 30.98
CA ALA A 128 14.28 3.43 31.16
C ALA A 128 14.89 2.90 32.47
N GLU A 129 16.18 2.59 32.37
CA GLU A 129 17.23 2.68 33.40
C GLU A 129 17.38 1.55 34.43
N GLU A 130 18.51 0.84 34.33
CA GLU A 130 19.47 0.80 35.43
C GLU A 130 20.89 1.10 34.91
N SER A 131 21.35 2.30 35.24
CA SER A 131 22.75 2.67 35.35
C SER A 131 23.13 2.62 36.83
N SER A 132 24.15 1.83 37.17
CA SER A 132 24.98 2.09 38.36
C SER A 132 26.34 1.39 38.24
N ALA A 133 27.37 2.23 38.17
CA ALA A 133 28.73 2.15 38.76
C ALA A 133 29.59 0.88 38.49
N GLU A 134 30.71 0.96 37.74
CA GLU A 134 32.07 1.44 38.15
C GLU A 134 32.76 0.44 39.12
N GLU A 135 33.97 -0.14 38.99
CA GLU A 135 35.23 -0.06 38.18
C GLU A 135 36.08 -1.33 38.57
N PRO A 136 37.41 -1.48 38.32
CA PRO A 136 38.23 -1.49 37.11
C PRO A 136 38.80 -2.89 36.77
N ALA A 137 39.23 -3.12 35.52
CA ALA A 137 39.96 -4.33 35.13
C ALA A 137 41.47 -4.04 34.97
N GLU A 138 42.25 -4.59 35.91
CA GLU A 138 43.71 -4.54 35.94
C GLU A 138 44.34 -5.59 34.99
N LYS A 139 45.31 -5.14 34.18
CA LYS A 139 46.40 -5.85 33.47
C LYS A 139 46.09 -7.12 32.64
N ALA A 140 46.31 -6.99 31.34
CA ALA A 140 47.01 -8.00 30.55
C ALA A 140 48.01 -7.34 29.61
N THR A 141 49.28 -7.58 29.91
CA THR A 141 50.46 -7.21 29.13
C THR A 141 50.46 -7.94 27.78
N GLY A 142 50.71 -7.24 26.67
CA GLY A 142 50.76 -7.87 25.35
C GLY A 142 51.42 -7.00 24.28
N ALA A 143 52.76 -7.04 24.25
CA ALA A 143 53.63 -6.90 23.09
C ALA A 143 53.44 -5.71 22.13
N VAL A 144 54.36 -4.74 22.23
CA VAL A 144 54.77 -3.90 21.08
C VAL A 144 56.27 -4.07 20.85
N SER A 145 56.56 -4.80 19.78
CA SER A 145 57.63 -4.61 18.79
C SER A 145 58.73 -3.57 19.09
N THR A 146 59.97 -4.05 19.21
CA THR A 146 61.18 -3.25 18.96
C THR A 146 62.20 -4.03 18.12
N CYS A 147 62.37 -3.54 16.90
CA CYS A 147 63.56 -3.43 16.05
C CYS A 147 64.94 -3.84 16.63
N GLY A 148 65.75 -4.52 15.80
CA GLY A 148 67.24 -4.56 15.86
C GLY A 148 67.79 -5.98 15.62
N THR A 149 68.21 -6.41 14.42
CA THR A 149 69.38 -6.02 13.59
C THR A 149 70.74 -6.48 14.16
N GLN A 150 71.36 -7.45 13.45
CA GLN A 150 72.80 -7.81 13.36
C GLN A 150 73.46 -8.42 14.62
N ALA A 151 74.41 -9.36 14.55
CA ALA A 151 75.31 -9.82 13.49
C ALA A 151 75.60 -11.33 13.64
#